data_AF-A0A841BSS6-F1
#
_entry.id   AF-A0A841BSS6-F1
#
_cell.length_a   1.000
_cell.length_b   1.000
_cell.length_c   1.000
_cell.angle_alpha   90.00
_cell.angle_beta   90.00
_cell.angle_gamma   90.00
#
_symmetry.space_group_name_H-M   'P 1'
#
loop_
_entity.id
_entity.type
_entity.pdbx_description
1 polymer ?
#
loop_
_entity_poly.entity_id
_entity_poly.type
_entity_poly.pdbx_seq_one_letter_code
_entity_poly.pdbx_strand_id
1 'polypeptide(L)'
;MKAQHLIGLSLLLLVSACTTDPGTSAEPGGTAGPEQSRAAASGSAVLAQTVALADQAINATNKAIVKCMEAKGFTRHLPGLVWEQSSSLPVAPSDDTLTADEAKNFGYGFGRETVRPTPSGPANKPNPQAGMAAADVEKYQQALGKLTVVTLGSGEKARFYVGGCYEKSIVTVFGDRETYVRLLTVGPDAANAVAAAIEEDPALVKAYKSWSSCMKGKGAADLAKPEEATERALRYYWPRSGPALPKAEALTKEIQLAVADVACSGEAKIHDAQQQAYRAQVDKYLADHEVQLVADQETLRAALGKAQQLLAS
;
A
#
# COMPACT_ATOMS: atom_id res chain seq x y z
N MET A 1 -10.98 57.87 58.30
CA MET A 1 -11.78 59.13 58.23
C MET A 1 -12.71 59.01 57.03
N LYS A 2 -14.03 59.27 57.18
CA LYS A 2 -15.09 59.25 56.12
C LYS A 2 -15.30 57.85 55.46
N ALA A 3 -16.47 57.19 55.40
CA ALA A 3 -17.91 57.57 55.32
C ALA A 3 -18.30 58.14 53.94
N GLN A 4 -19.39 57.81 53.24
CA GLN A 4 -20.51 56.81 53.31
C GLN A 4 -20.88 56.44 51.84
N HIS A 5 -21.81 55.56 51.40
CA HIS A 5 -23.06 54.93 51.88
C HIS A 5 -22.99 53.37 51.70
N LEU A 6 -23.98 52.44 51.74
CA LEU A 6 -25.43 52.34 51.40
C LEU A 6 -25.70 52.57 49.88
N ILE A 7 -26.53 51.85 49.10
CA ILE A 7 -27.82 51.08 49.20
C ILE A 7 -27.69 49.81 48.29
N GLY A 8 -28.47 48.71 48.36
CA GLY A 8 -29.61 48.33 49.20
C GLY A 8 -30.89 47.94 48.43
N LEU A 9 -30.98 46.75 47.82
CA LEU A 9 -32.26 46.15 47.37
C LEU A 9 -32.25 44.61 47.43
N SER A 10 -33.43 44.00 47.57
CA SER A 10 -33.63 42.56 47.81
C SER A 10 -34.51 41.90 46.76
N LEU A 11 -34.47 40.56 46.75
CA LEU A 11 -35.56 39.66 46.37
C LEU A 11 -35.98 39.57 44.89
N LEU A 12 -35.72 38.42 44.28
CA LEU A 12 -36.81 37.58 43.74
C LEU A 12 -36.36 36.13 43.59
N LEU A 13 -37.04 35.23 44.30
CA LEU A 13 -36.96 33.78 44.11
C LEU A 13 -37.97 33.40 43.03
N LEU A 14 -37.53 32.69 41.99
CA LEU A 14 -38.40 31.93 41.10
C LEU A 14 -37.95 30.46 41.12
N VAL A 15 -38.67 29.67 41.90
CA VAL A 15 -38.60 28.20 41.85
C VAL A 15 -39.41 27.75 40.64
N SER A 16 -38.77 27.07 39.69
CA SER A 16 -39.47 26.26 38.69
C SER A 16 -39.24 24.78 39.00
N ALA A 17 -40.29 23.98 38.88
CA ALA A 17 -40.29 22.57 39.26
C ALA A 17 -39.82 21.64 38.12
N CYS A 18 -39.57 20.38 38.45
CA CYS A 18 -39.01 19.39 37.54
C CYS A 18 -39.99 18.95 36.44
N THR A 19 -39.45 18.71 35.25
CA THR A 19 -39.97 17.73 34.29
C THR A 19 -38.81 16.80 33.90
N THR A 20 -38.82 15.57 34.42
CA THR A 20 -37.89 14.51 34.03
C THR A 20 -38.45 13.78 32.81
N ASP A 21 -37.76 13.85 31.68
CA ASP A 21 -38.17 13.17 30.44
C ASP A 21 -37.16 12.07 30.06
N PRO A 22 -37.52 10.77 30.15
CA PRO A 22 -36.59 9.65 29.98
C PRO A 22 -36.61 9.10 28.55
N GLY A 23 -36.07 9.82 27.56
CA GLY A 23 -36.23 9.39 26.17
C GLY A 23 -35.44 10.09 25.06
N THR A 24 -34.10 10.16 25.16
CA THR A 24 -33.26 10.49 23.98
C THR A 24 -32.17 9.44 23.78
N SER A 25 -32.22 8.74 22.64
CA SER A 25 -31.21 7.77 22.23
C SER A 25 -29.85 8.44 22.00
N ALA A 26 -28.78 7.82 22.49
CA ALA A 26 -27.42 8.24 22.15
C ALA A 26 -27.03 7.73 20.75
N GLU A 27 -27.25 8.55 19.72
CA GLU A 27 -26.65 8.32 18.40
C GLU A 27 -25.16 8.73 18.43
N PRO A 28 -24.22 7.84 18.06
CA PRO A 28 -22.81 8.18 17.92
C PRO A 28 -22.54 8.92 16.59
N GLY A 29 -23.25 10.03 16.36
CA GLY A 29 -23.17 10.87 15.17
C GLY A 29 -21.93 11.77 15.13
N GLY A 30 -20.73 11.17 15.25
CA GLY A 30 -19.46 11.89 15.26
C GLY A 30 -19.08 12.46 13.89
N THR A 31 -19.62 13.62 13.52
CA THR A 31 -19.18 14.36 12.33
C THR A 31 -17.76 14.89 12.51
N ALA A 32 -16.80 14.33 11.76
CA ALA A 32 -15.41 14.76 11.78
C ALA A 32 -15.28 16.25 11.42
N GLY A 33 -14.52 17.00 12.22
CA GLY A 33 -14.42 18.44 12.09
C GLY A 33 -13.63 18.88 10.84
N PRO A 34 -13.82 20.12 10.35
CA PRO A 34 -13.02 20.68 9.24
C PRO A 34 -11.51 20.66 9.49
N GLU A 35 -11.10 20.62 10.76
CA GLU A 35 -9.72 20.53 11.22
C GLU A 35 -9.14 19.12 11.06
N GLN A 36 -9.90 18.07 11.41
CA GLN A 36 -9.52 16.67 11.16
C GLN A 36 -9.41 16.38 9.67
N SER A 37 -10.35 16.90 8.86
CA SER A 37 -10.30 16.77 7.39
C SER A 37 -9.07 17.43 6.78
N ARG A 38 -8.57 18.54 7.36
CA ARG A 38 -7.28 19.14 6.96
C ARG A 38 -6.08 18.30 7.38
N ALA A 39 -6.07 17.74 8.60
CA ALA A 39 -4.98 16.90 9.09
C ALA A 39 -4.80 15.63 8.24
N ALA A 40 -5.89 14.97 7.86
CA ALA A 40 -5.90 13.85 6.91
C ALA A 40 -5.32 14.24 5.53
N ALA A 41 -5.74 15.39 5.01
CA ALA A 41 -5.25 15.92 3.73
C ALA A 41 -3.75 16.31 3.77
N SER A 42 -3.23 16.80 4.90
CA SER A 42 -1.80 17.06 5.06
C SER A 42 -0.99 15.78 5.24
N GLY A 43 -1.47 14.82 6.04
CA GLY A 43 -0.77 13.55 6.26
C GLY A 43 -0.60 12.75 4.96
N SER A 44 -1.66 12.61 4.18
CA SER A 44 -1.63 11.88 2.90
C SER A 44 -0.69 12.54 1.89
N ALA A 45 -0.65 13.87 1.86
CA ALA A 45 0.34 14.63 1.10
C ALA A 45 1.78 14.46 1.62
N VAL A 46 1.99 14.33 2.94
CA VAL A 46 3.31 14.07 3.54
C VAL A 46 3.84 12.70 3.13
N LEU A 47 3.06 11.63 3.27
CA LEU A 47 3.50 10.28 2.88
C LEU A 47 3.78 10.17 1.37
N ALA A 48 2.91 10.74 0.53
CA ALA A 48 3.14 10.79 -0.91
C ALA A 48 4.43 11.56 -1.29
N GLN A 49 4.75 12.64 -0.56
CA GLN A 49 6.02 13.37 -0.73
C GLN A 49 7.22 12.56 -0.24
N THR A 50 7.11 11.83 0.88
CA THR A 50 8.18 10.96 1.40
C THR A 50 8.51 9.84 0.40
N VAL A 51 7.48 9.18 -0.13
CA VAL A 51 7.60 8.19 -1.22
C VAL A 51 8.28 8.79 -2.46
N ALA A 52 7.80 9.93 -2.95
CA ALA A 52 8.37 10.58 -4.14
C ALA A 52 9.82 11.06 -3.92
N LEU A 53 10.21 11.41 -2.68
CA LEU A 53 11.59 11.74 -2.32
C LEU A 53 12.48 10.49 -2.20
N ALA A 54 11.94 9.36 -1.73
CA ALA A 54 12.62 8.08 -1.71
C ALA A 54 12.98 7.65 -3.14
N ASP A 55 11.98 7.61 -4.03
CA ASP A 55 12.17 7.27 -5.45
C ASP A 55 13.23 8.17 -6.11
N GLN A 56 13.25 9.47 -5.82
CA GLN A 56 14.27 10.40 -6.33
C GLN A 56 15.68 10.10 -5.79
N ALA A 57 15.84 9.93 -4.47
CA ALA A 57 17.14 9.65 -3.86
C ALA A 57 17.70 8.28 -4.30
N ILE A 58 16.84 7.27 -4.41
CA ILE A 58 17.15 5.94 -4.91
C ILE A 58 17.59 6.01 -6.38
N ASN A 59 16.83 6.70 -7.24
CA ASN A 59 17.18 6.83 -8.66
C ASN A 59 18.45 7.66 -8.91
N ALA A 60 18.73 8.68 -8.09
CA ALA A 60 20.00 9.40 -8.13
C ALA A 60 21.17 8.50 -7.70
N THR A 61 20.98 7.69 -6.65
CA THR A 61 22.00 6.75 -6.17
C THR A 61 22.30 5.65 -7.20
N ASN A 62 21.28 5.13 -7.88
CA ASN A 62 21.45 4.18 -9.00
C ASN A 62 22.35 4.73 -10.11
N LYS A 63 22.16 6.00 -10.49
CA LYS A 63 23.04 6.67 -11.46
C LYS A 63 24.47 6.83 -10.94
N ALA A 64 24.66 7.07 -9.64
CA ALA A 64 25.98 7.13 -9.03
C ALA A 64 26.70 5.75 -8.99
N ILE A 65 25.95 4.65 -8.79
CA ILE A 65 26.49 3.28 -8.89
C ILE A 65 26.89 2.97 -10.34
N VAL A 66 26.07 3.35 -11.32
CA VAL A 66 26.37 3.24 -12.76
C VAL A 66 27.67 4.00 -13.08
N LYS A 67 27.78 5.27 -12.71
CA LYS A 67 28.98 6.10 -12.92
C LYS A 67 30.24 5.50 -12.28
N CYS A 68 30.12 4.90 -11.10
CA CYS A 68 31.21 4.18 -10.45
C CYS A 68 31.63 2.91 -11.22
N MET A 69 30.68 2.19 -11.83
CA MET A 69 30.95 1.02 -12.67
C MET A 69 31.59 1.42 -14.01
N GLU A 70 31.15 2.53 -14.62
CA GLU A 70 31.76 3.12 -15.83
C GLU A 70 33.22 3.51 -15.55
N ALA A 71 33.49 4.17 -14.41
CA ALA A 71 34.84 4.49 -13.95
C ALA A 71 35.72 3.26 -13.62
N LYS A 72 35.13 2.06 -13.56
CA LYS A 72 35.83 0.76 -13.46
C LYS A 72 35.93 0.03 -14.80
N GLY A 73 35.48 0.64 -15.90
CA GLY A 73 35.53 0.08 -17.26
C GLY A 73 34.31 -0.77 -17.67
N PHE A 74 33.24 -0.80 -16.88
CA PHE A 74 32.04 -1.57 -17.18
C PHE A 74 30.94 -0.67 -17.74
N THR A 75 30.53 -0.90 -18.99
CA THR A 75 29.47 -0.14 -19.70
C THR A 75 28.14 -0.89 -19.84
N ARG A 76 28.04 -2.10 -19.25
CA ARG A 76 26.81 -2.88 -19.15
C ARG A 76 26.32 -2.89 -17.71
N HIS A 77 25.17 -2.29 -17.45
CA HIS A 77 24.66 -2.10 -16.08
C HIS A 77 23.45 -2.98 -15.81
N LEU A 78 23.24 -3.39 -14.55
CA LEU A 78 22.03 -4.08 -14.14
C LEU A 78 20.83 -3.12 -14.27
N PRO A 79 19.84 -3.43 -15.11
CA PRO A 79 18.65 -2.59 -15.25
C PRO A 79 17.72 -2.78 -14.04
N GLY A 80 17.71 -1.81 -13.13
CA GLY A 80 17.10 -1.97 -11.81
C GLY A 80 18.07 -2.62 -10.82
N LEU A 81 19.11 -1.87 -10.43
CA LEU A 81 20.04 -2.24 -9.34
C LEU A 81 19.35 -2.31 -7.96
N VAL A 82 18.11 -1.83 -7.87
CA VAL A 82 17.28 -1.80 -6.68
C VAL A 82 16.01 -2.58 -6.98
N TRP A 83 15.46 -3.20 -5.94
CA TRP A 83 14.16 -3.85 -5.98
C TRP A 83 13.11 -2.84 -6.46
N GLU A 84 12.58 -3.04 -7.67
CA GLU A 84 11.52 -2.21 -8.25
C GLU A 84 10.18 -2.61 -7.60
N GLN A 85 10.07 -2.33 -6.31
CA GLN A 85 8.81 -2.43 -5.56
C GLN A 85 7.98 -1.19 -5.87
N SER A 86 6.66 -1.33 -5.91
CA SER A 86 5.78 -0.18 -6.08
C SER A 86 5.76 0.61 -4.77
N SER A 87 6.46 1.74 -4.74
CA SER A 87 6.56 2.64 -3.57
C SER A 87 5.21 3.27 -3.18
N SER A 88 4.17 3.05 -3.97
CA SER A 88 2.79 3.48 -3.71
C SER A 88 2.21 2.87 -2.43
N LEU A 89 1.42 3.67 -1.71
CA LEU A 89 0.34 3.20 -0.83
C LEU A 89 -0.55 2.15 -1.55
N PRO A 90 -1.38 1.37 -0.81
CA PRO A 90 -2.38 0.52 -1.44
C PRO A 90 -3.26 1.43 -2.28
N VAL A 91 -3.53 1.06 -3.53
CA VAL A 91 -4.42 1.86 -4.37
C VAL A 91 -5.78 1.86 -3.70
N ALA A 92 -6.32 3.06 -3.41
CA ALA A 92 -7.65 3.20 -2.84
C ALA A 92 -8.66 2.37 -3.67
N PRO A 93 -9.63 1.67 -3.05
CA PRO A 93 -10.52 0.75 -3.76
C PRO A 93 -11.10 1.40 -5.02
N SER A 94 -10.89 0.79 -6.18
CA SER A 94 -11.27 1.40 -7.44
C SER A 94 -12.78 1.54 -7.55
N ASP A 95 -13.25 2.66 -8.11
CA ASP A 95 -14.64 2.77 -8.57
C ASP A 95 -14.90 1.85 -9.80
N ASP A 96 -13.82 1.47 -10.48
CA ASP A 96 -13.73 0.33 -11.41
C ASP A 96 -13.94 -0.98 -10.63
N THR A 97 -15.23 -1.27 -10.35
CA THR A 97 -15.74 -2.50 -9.75
C THR A 97 -16.51 -3.28 -10.81
N LEU A 98 -16.45 -4.62 -10.75
CA LEU A 98 -17.10 -5.48 -11.74
C LEU A 98 -18.61 -5.16 -11.83
N THR A 99 -19.06 -4.62 -12.97
CA THR A 99 -20.45 -4.21 -13.11
C THR A 99 -21.38 -5.42 -13.31
N ALA A 100 -22.66 -5.22 -13.01
CA ALA A 100 -23.67 -6.27 -13.18
C ALA A 100 -23.81 -6.73 -14.65
N ASP A 101 -23.47 -5.90 -15.63
CA ASP A 101 -23.53 -6.27 -17.05
C ASP A 101 -22.23 -6.91 -17.54
N GLU A 102 -21.06 -6.55 -16.99
CA GLU A 102 -19.82 -7.29 -17.26
C GLU A 102 -19.88 -8.69 -16.67
N ALA A 103 -20.35 -8.84 -15.43
CA ALA A 103 -20.53 -10.14 -14.78
C ALA A 103 -21.42 -11.09 -15.62
N LYS A 104 -22.53 -10.57 -16.19
CA LYS A 104 -23.44 -11.34 -17.06
C LYS A 104 -22.80 -11.75 -18.39
N ASN A 105 -22.02 -10.87 -19.01
CA ASN A 105 -21.52 -11.06 -20.38
C ASN A 105 -20.13 -11.73 -20.43
N PHE A 106 -19.31 -11.56 -19.39
CA PHE A 106 -17.89 -11.92 -19.40
C PHE A 106 -17.41 -12.62 -18.11
N GLY A 107 -18.22 -12.68 -17.05
CA GLY A 107 -17.80 -13.19 -15.76
C GLY A 107 -16.78 -12.27 -15.08
N TYR A 108 -15.67 -12.82 -14.58
CA TYR A 108 -14.50 -12.06 -14.14
C TYR A 108 -13.51 -11.79 -15.30
N GLY A 109 -13.80 -12.31 -16.50
CA GLY A 109 -13.02 -12.15 -17.73
C GLY A 109 -12.01 -13.26 -18.03
N PHE A 110 -11.91 -14.32 -17.22
CA PHE A 110 -10.93 -15.39 -17.38
C PHE A 110 -11.19 -16.27 -18.62
N GLY A 111 -12.46 -16.47 -18.99
CA GLY A 111 -12.82 -17.17 -20.23
C GLY A 111 -12.49 -16.42 -21.52
N ARG A 112 -12.11 -15.14 -21.47
CA ARG A 112 -11.77 -14.35 -22.66
C ARG A 112 -10.45 -14.86 -23.25
N GLU A 113 -10.41 -15.04 -24.57
CA GLU A 113 -9.14 -15.36 -25.26
C GLU A 113 -8.12 -14.23 -25.14
N THR A 114 -8.62 -13.02 -24.89
CA THR A 114 -7.87 -11.84 -24.46
C THR A 114 -7.86 -11.71 -22.92
N VAL A 115 -7.52 -12.77 -22.17
CA VAL A 115 -6.82 -12.57 -20.90
C VAL A 115 -5.56 -11.81 -21.28
N ARG A 116 -5.59 -10.49 -21.04
CA ARG A 116 -4.54 -9.54 -21.39
C ARG A 116 -3.24 -10.16 -20.85
N PRO A 117 -2.26 -10.52 -21.71
CA PRO A 117 -1.07 -11.23 -21.25
C PRO A 117 -0.48 -10.40 -20.12
N THR A 118 -0.45 -10.97 -18.92
CA THR A 118 -0.02 -10.29 -17.69
C THR A 118 1.31 -9.63 -18.04
N PRO A 119 1.41 -8.28 -18.06
CA PRO A 119 2.55 -7.61 -18.66
C PRO A 119 3.82 -8.15 -18.03
N SER A 120 4.54 -8.98 -18.78
CA SER A 120 5.46 -9.94 -18.17
C SER A 120 6.51 -9.14 -17.43
N GLY A 121 6.60 -9.34 -16.11
CA GLY A 121 7.25 -8.41 -15.18
C GLY A 121 8.60 -7.94 -15.73
N PRO A 122 8.79 -6.62 -15.88
CA PRO A 122 9.29 -5.95 -17.07
C PRO A 122 10.24 -6.79 -17.96
N ALA A 123 9.61 -7.47 -18.93
CA ALA A 123 10.13 -8.27 -20.04
C ALA A 123 11.63 -8.60 -20.00
N ASN A 124 12.02 -9.57 -19.16
CA ASN A 124 13.38 -10.16 -19.12
C ASN A 124 14.50 -9.11 -19.30
N LYS A 125 14.48 -8.04 -18.46
CA LYS A 125 15.47 -6.95 -18.56
C LYS A 125 16.89 -7.56 -18.70
N PRO A 126 17.65 -7.27 -19.78
CA PRO A 126 18.78 -8.11 -20.15
C PRO A 126 19.82 -8.25 -19.04
N ASN A 127 20.17 -9.49 -18.68
CA ASN A 127 21.26 -9.73 -17.74
C ASN A 127 22.56 -9.15 -18.36
N PRO A 128 23.21 -8.13 -17.75
CA PRO A 128 24.41 -7.52 -18.31
C PRO A 128 25.58 -8.51 -18.42
N GLN A 129 25.57 -9.57 -17.61
CA GLN A 129 26.54 -10.67 -17.60
C GLN A 129 26.30 -11.69 -18.74
N ALA A 130 25.21 -11.57 -19.50
CA ALA A 130 24.94 -12.44 -20.65
C ALA A 130 26.04 -12.32 -21.72
N GLY A 131 26.68 -13.44 -22.03
CA GLY A 131 27.80 -13.51 -22.97
C GLY A 131 29.14 -12.98 -22.43
N MET A 132 29.26 -12.66 -21.13
CA MET A 132 30.57 -12.42 -20.50
C MET A 132 31.28 -13.74 -20.22
N ALA A 133 32.61 -13.75 -20.31
CA ALA A 133 33.43 -14.85 -19.81
C ALA A 133 33.39 -14.90 -18.27
N ALA A 134 33.53 -16.08 -17.67
CA ALA A 134 33.40 -16.26 -16.22
C ALA A 134 34.34 -15.34 -15.40
N ALA A 135 35.57 -15.12 -15.86
CA ALA A 135 36.52 -14.21 -15.23
C ALA A 135 36.08 -12.73 -15.30
N ASP A 136 35.30 -12.33 -16.32
CA ASP A 136 34.78 -10.97 -16.44
C ASP A 136 33.48 -10.79 -15.64
N VAL A 137 32.68 -11.85 -15.50
CA VAL A 137 31.57 -11.91 -14.53
C VAL A 137 32.11 -11.76 -13.11
N GLU A 138 33.23 -12.40 -12.77
CA GLU A 138 33.84 -12.25 -11.45
C GLU A 138 34.34 -10.81 -11.21
N LYS A 139 35.11 -10.23 -12.15
CA LYS A 139 35.53 -8.82 -12.07
C LYS A 139 34.32 -7.87 -11.94
N TYR A 140 33.24 -8.14 -12.66
CA TYR A 140 31.99 -7.37 -12.59
C TYR A 140 31.38 -7.42 -11.18
N GLN A 141 31.29 -8.61 -10.59
CA GLN A 141 30.76 -8.79 -9.23
C GLN A 141 31.70 -8.18 -8.18
N GLN A 142 33.02 -8.28 -8.32
CA GLN A 142 33.97 -7.59 -7.45
C GLN A 142 33.87 -6.06 -7.57
N ALA A 143 33.61 -5.54 -8.78
CA ALA A 143 33.46 -4.12 -9.05
C ALA A 143 32.14 -3.54 -8.51
N LEU A 144 31.03 -4.26 -8.69
CA LEU A 144 29.71 -3.87 -8.20
C LEU A 144 29.57 -4.05 -6.70
N GLY A 145 30.06 -5.16 -6.17
CA GLY A 145 29.77 -5.69 -4.85
C GLY A 145 29.24 -7.12 -4.96
N LYS A 146 29.50 -7.96 -3.95
CA LYS A 146 29.04 -9.36 -3.92
C LYS A 146 27.63 -9.44 -3.35
N LEU A 147 26.70 -10.03 -4.09
CA LEU A 147 25.34 -10.29 -3.59
C LEU A 147 25.40 -11.34 -2.46
N THR A 148 24.96 -10.96 -1.27
CA THR A 148 24.91 -11.83 -0.09
C THR A 148 23.64 -11.57 0.73
N VAL A 149 23.24 -12.52 1.55
CA VAL A 149 22.27 -12.23 2.62
C VAL A 149 22.98 -11.42 3.70
N VAL A 150 22.32 -10.38 4.21
CA VAL A 150 22.75 -9.56 5.34
C VAL A 150 21.63 -9.53 6.38
N THR A 151 22.00 -9.54 7.65
CA THR A 151 21.07 -9.25 8.75
C THR A 151 21.07 -7.74 9.01
N LEU A 152 19.89 -7.14 9.16
CA LEU A 152 19.71 -5.72 9.52
C LEU A 152 19.66 -5.57 11.06
N GLY A 153 19.71 -4.34 11.59
CA GLY A 153 19.53 -4.09 13.02
C GLY A 153 18.15 -4.54 13.55
N SER A 154 17.13 -4.57 12.69
CA SER A 154 15.81 -5.18 12.95
C SER A 154 15.85 -6.71 13.13
N GLY A 155 16.97 -7.37 12.81
CA GLY A 155 17.10 -8.84 12.79
C GLY A 155 16.62 -9.50 11.48
N GLU A 156 16.03 -8.74 10.57
CA GLU A 156 15.54 -9.23 9.28
C GLU A 156 16.68 -9.56 8.31
N LYS A 157 16.38 -10.38 7.29
CA LYS A 157 17.35 -10.90 6.33
C LYS A 157 17.04 -10.45 4.90
N ALA A 158 17.82 -9.48 4.41
CA ALA A 158 17.71 -8.98 3.04
C ALA A 158 18.89 -9.45 2.17
N ARG A 159 18.74 -9.45 0.84
CA ARG A 159 19.84 -9.70 -0.10
C ARG A 159 20.42 -8.38 -0.59
N PHE A 160 21.71 -8.17 -0.37
CA PHE A 160 22.42 -6.93 -0.65
C PHE A 160 23.74 -7.17 -1.37
N TYR A 161 24.10 -6.26 -2.28
CA TYR A 161 25.45 -6.18 -2.82
C TYR A 161 26.35 -5.51 -1.76
N VAL A 162 27.35 -6.25 -1.27
CA VAL A 162 28.30 -5.80 -0.24
C VAL A 162 29.68 -5.58 -0.86
N GLY A 163 30.35 -4.51 -0.45
CA GLY A 163 31.53 -3.96 -1.12
C GLY A 163 31.21 -3.30 -2.47
N GLY A 164 32.27 -3.00 -3.22
CA GLY A 164 32.21 -2.46 -4.58
C GLY A 164 31.54 -1.09 -4.71
N CYS A 165 31.07 -0.78 -5.91
CA CYS A 165 30.38 0.47 -6.22
C CYS A 165 29.01 0.60 -5.54
N TYR A 166 28.28 -0.50 -5.36
CA TYR A 166 26.96 -0.49 -4.74
C TYR A 166 27.05 0.00 -3.30
N GLU A 167 27.79 -0.69 -2.44
CA GLU A 167 27.91 -0.31 -1.03
C GLU A 167 28.57 1.05 -0.86
N LYS A 168 29.60 1.37 -1.65
CA LYS A 168 30.24 2.70 -1.60
C LYS A 168 29.23 3.82 -1.87
N SER A 169 28.42 3.73 -2.92
CA SER A 169 27.42 4.75 -3.22
C SER A 169 26.33 4.82 -2.14
N ILE A 170 25.83 3.68 -1.67
CA ILE A 170 24.80 3.62 -0.63
C ILE A 170 25.29 4.27 0.68
N VAL A 171 26.46 3.86 1.18
CA VAL A 171 27.07 4.42 2.40
C VAL A 171 27.39 5.92 2.24
N THR A 172 27.89 6.35 1.07
CA THR A 172 28.17 7.78 0.86
C THR A 172 26.89 8.62 0.89
N VAL A 173 25.80 8.13 0.29
CA VAL A 173 24.52 8.83 0.18
C VAL A 173 23.72 8.77 1.48
N PHE A 174 23.38 7.57 1.95
CA PHE A 174 22.48 7.36 3.08
C PHE A 174 23.19 7.31 4.44
N GLY A 175 24.54 7.36 4.46
CA GLY A 175 25.36 7.22 5.67
C GLY A 175 25.66 5.76 6.00
N ASP A 176 24.65 4.89 5.92
CA ASP A 176 24.76 3.46 6.19
C ASP A 176 23.72 2.64 5.38
N ARG A 177 23.76 1.31 5.53
CA ARG A 177 22.88 0.38 4.80
C ARG A 177 21.49 0.26 5.41
N GLU A 178 21.35 0.37 6.72
CA GLU A 178 20.07 0.21 7.44
C GLU A 178 19.17 1.42 7.22
N THR A 179 19.72 2.63 7.28
CA THR A 179 19.06 3.87 6.82
C THR A 179 18.59 3.74 5.37
N TYR A 180 19.40 3.13 4.50
CA TYR A 180 18.97 2.88 3.11
C TYR A 180 17.82 1.88 3.00
N VAL A 181 17.85 0.73 3.70
CA VAL A 181 16.73 -0.24 3.64
C VAL A 181 15.46 0.41 4.18
N ARG A 182 15.54 1.02 5.37
CA ARG A 182 14.38 1.63 6.03
C ARG A 182 13.71 2.69 5.16
N LEU A 183 14.49 3.49 4.42
CA LEU A 183 13.97 4.50 3.50
C LEU A 183 13.52 3.94 2.14
N LEU A 184 14.01 2.77 1.74
CA LEU A 184 13.48 2.01 0.59
C LEU A 184 12.12 1.37 0.90
N THR A 185 11.87 0.98 2.16
CA THR A 185 10.65 0.26 2.54
C THR A 185 9.50 1.14 3.06
N VAL A 186 9.69 2.46 3.31
CA VAL A 186 8.62 3.37 3.79
C VAL A 186 7.29 3.21 3.02
N GLY A 187 7.34 3.17 1.69
CA GLY A 187 6.15 2.97 0.84
C GLY A 187 5.53 1.57 1.01
N PRO A 188 6.28 0.49 0.71
CA PRO A 188 5.81 -0.88 0.90
C PRO A 188 5.34 -1.22 2.32
N ASP A 189 6.03 -0.76 3.36
CA ASP A 189 5.68 -1.03 4.77
C ASP A 189 4.40 -0.31 5.17
N ALA A 190 4.25 0.96 4.78
CA ALA A 190 2.98 1.69 4.94
C ALA A 190 1.84 0.97 4.21
N ALA A 191 2.09 0.48 3.00
CA ALA A 191 1.09 -0.25 2.23
C ALA A 191 0.69 -1.58 2.86
N ASN A 192 1.66 -2.38 3.32
CA ASN A 192 1.40 -3.63 4.01
C ASN A 192 0.65 -3.42 5.33
N ALA A 193 1.05 -2.40 6.12
CA ALA A 193 0.41 -2.07 7.40
C ALA A 193 -1.05 -1.60 7.21
N VAL A 194 -1.29 -0.68 6.27
CA VAL A 194 -2.65 -0.21 5.94
C VAL A 194 -3.51 -1.34 5.39
N ALA A 195 -2.98 -2.18 4.48
CA ALA A 195 -3.72 -3.31 3.92
C ALA A 195 -4.14 -4.34 4.99
N ALA A 196 -3.22 -4.70 5.91
CA ALA A 196 -3.54 -5.58 7.02
C ALA A 196 -4.60 -4.99 7.96
N ALA A 197 -4.48 -3.71 8.32
CA ALA A 197 -5.47 -3.01 9.15
C ALA A 197 -6.86 -2.91 8.48
N ILE A 198 -6.93 -2.85 7.15
CA ILE A 198 -8.19 -2.88 6.40
C ILE A 198 -8.84 -4.28 6.49
N GLU A 199 -8.09 -5.37 6.38
CA GLU A 199 -8.65 -6.74 6.50
C GLU A 199 -9.24 -7.01 7.90
N GLU A 200 -8.72 -6.35 8.94
CA GLU A 200 -9.22 -6.45 10.32
C GLU A 200 -10.37 -5.46 10.64
N ASP A 201 -10.72 -4.54 9.73
CA ASP A 201 -11.68 -3.47 10.02
C ASP A 201 -13.09 -4.00 10.37
N PRO A 202 -13.67 -3.65 11.53
CA PRO A 202 -14.97 -4.17 11.95
C PRO A 202 -16.14 -3.92 10.99
N ALA A 203 -16.10 -2.84 10.20
CA ALA A 203 -17.12 -2.56 9.19
C ALA A 203 -16.96 -3.50 7.98
N LEU A 204 -15.73 -3.71 7.49
CA LEU A 204 -15.45 -4.60 6.37
C LEU A 204 -15.67 -6.08 6.75
N VAL A 205 -15.21 -6.49 7.94
CA VAL A 205 -15.47 -7.84 8.50
C VAL A 205 -16.97 -8.12 8.66
N LYS A 206 -17.79 -7.10 8.96
CA LYS A 206 -19.25 -7.22 8.98
C LYS A 206 -19.83 -7.35 7.57
N ALA A 207 -19.34 -6.55 6.61
CA ALA A 207 -19.76 -6.60 5.22
C ALA A 207 -19.45 -7.97 4.58
N TYR A 208 -18.23 -8.50 4.75
CA TYR A 208 -17.83 -9.85 4.32
C TYR A 208 -18.72 -10.96 4.90
N LYS A 209 -19.12 -10.88 6.18
CA LYS A 209 -20.08 -11.84 6.77
C LYS A 209 -21.47 -11.78 6.10
N SER A 210 -21.94 -10.59 5.74
CA SER A 210 -23.21 -10.42 5.00
C SER A 210 -23.11 -10.98 3.58
N TRP A 211 -22.02 -10.65 2.88
CA TRP A 211 -21.72 -11.14 1.53
C TRP A 211 -21.64 -12.67 1.50
N SER A 212 -20.89 -13.27 2.43
CA SER A 212 -20.74 -14.73 2.57
C SER A 212 -22.08 -15.43 2.77
N SER A 213 -22.95 -14.87 3.62
CA SER A 213 -24.31 -15.38 3.83
C SER A 213 -25.15 -15.31 2.54
N CYS A 214 -25.08 -14.21 1.80
CA CYS A 214 -25.75 -14.07 0.51
C CYS A 214 -25.21 -15.08 -0.53
N MET A 215 -23.89 -15.20 -0.67
CA MET A 215 -23.24 -16.13 -1.60
C MET A 215 -23.61 -17.58 -1.33
N LYS A 216 -23.64 -17.99 -0.06
CA LYS A 216 -24.17 -19.29 0.36
C LYS A 216 -25.62 -19.49 -0.07
N GLY A 217 -26.46 -18.45 0.05
CA GLY A 217 -27.84 -18.43 -0.47
C GLY A 217 -27.96 -18.50 -2.00
N LYS A 218 -26.93 -18.08 -2.74
CA LYS A 218 -26.82 -18.27 -4.21
C LYS A 218 -26.20 -19.63 -4.61
N GLY A 219 -25.89 -20.50 -3.64
CA GLY A 219 -25.23 -21.80 -3.87
C GLY A 219 -23.70 -21.76 -3.86
N ALA A 220 -23.08 -20.59 -3.69
CA ALA A 220 -21.64 -20.41 -3.57
C ALA A 220 -21.20 -20.47 -2.10
N ALA A 221 -21.32 -21.67 -1.49
CA ALA A 221 -20.88 -21.92 -0.12
C ALA A 221 -19.35 -21.86 0.06
N ASP A 222 -18.89 -21.82 1.30
CA ASP A 222 -17.46 -21.88 1.69
C ASP A 222 -16.60 -20.78 1.06
N LEU A 223 -17.13 -19.55 1.12
CA LEU A 223 -16.46 -18.31 0.72
C LEU A 223 -16.55 -17.32 1.89
N ALA A 224 -15.43 -16.80 2.39
CA ALA A 224 -15.37 -15.83 3.47
C ALA A 224 -15.32 -14.37 2.97
N LYS A 225 -14.63 -14.10 1.86
CA LYS A 225 -14.48 -12.77 1.25
C LYS A 225 -14.43 -12.81 -0.30
N PRO A 226 -14.75 -11.71 -1.03
CA PRO A 226 -14.91 -11.68 -2.50
C PRO A 226 -13.71 -12.18 -3.31
N GLU A 227 -12.49 -12.00 -2.80
CA GLU A 227 -11.26 -12.46 -3.42
C GLU A 227 -11.29 -13.99 -3.63
N GLU A 228 -11.90 -14.74 -2.72
CA GLU A 228 -12.03 -16.20 -2.80
C GLU A 228 -13.00 -16.65 -3.91
N ALA A 229 -13.96 -15.80 -4.30
CA ALA A 229 -14.84 -16.05 -5.44
C ALA A 229 -14.07 -15.89 -6.75
N THR A 230 -13.28 -14.81 -6.87
CA THR A 230 -12.34 -14.60 -7.98
C THR A 230 -11.33 -15.76 -8.09
N GLU A 231 -10.72 -16.19 -6.98
CA GLU A 231 -9.85 -17.37 -6.97
C GLU A 231 -10.58 -18.66 -7.37
N ARG A 232 -11.85 -18.82 -6.98
CA ARG A 232 -12.65 -20.01 -7.31
C ARG A 232 -12.97 -20.05 -8.81
N ALA A 233 -13.23 -18.90 -9.43
CA ALA A 233 -13.36 -18.77 -10.88
C ALA A 233 -12.06 -19.13 -11.62
N LEU A 234 -10.89 -18.63 -11.17
CA LEU A 234 -9.58 -19.01 -11.71
C LEU A 234 -9.37 -20.54 -11.71
N ARG A 235 -9.81 -21.23 -10.65
CA ARG A 235 -9.69 -22.70 -10.51
C ARG A 235 -10.54 -23.50 -11.49
N TYR A 236 -11.51 -22.91 -12.19
CA TYR A 236 -12.23 -23.59 -13.28
C TYR A 236 -11.35 -23.79 -14.53
N TYR A 237 -10.45 -22.84 -14.80
CA TYR A 237 -9.52 -22.86 -15.92
C TYR A 237 -8.14 -23.45 -15.56
N TRP A 238 -7.67 -23.17 -14.34
CA TRP A 238 -6.35 -23.56 -13.85
C TRP A 238 -6.46 -24.19 -12.45
N PRO A 239 -6.99 -25.42 -12.33
CA PRO A 239 -7.09 -26.12 -11.06
C PRO A 239 -5.70 -26.49 -10.53
N ARG A 240 -5.54 -26.56 -9.20
CA ARG A 240 -4.29 -26.99 -8.55
C ARG A 240 -3.99 -28.50 -8.74
N SER A 241 -5.01 -29.28 -9.10
CA SER A 241 -4.90 -30.72 -9.38
C SER A 241 -6.09 -31.19 -10.23
N GLY A 242 -5.87 -32.23 -11.04
CA GLY A 242 -6.88 -32.74 -11.98
C GLY A 242 -6.96 -31.93 -13.29
N PRO A 243 -7.85 -32.33 -14.23
CA PRO A 243 -8.07 -31.61 -15.48
C PRO A 243 -8.85 -30.30 -15.26
N ALA A 244 -8.55 -29.28 -16.06
CA ALA A 244 -9.38 -28.09 -16.17
C ALA A 244 -10.76 -28.43 -16.76
N LEU A 245 -11.76 -27.58 -16.48
CA LEU A 245 -13.07 -27.71 -17.12
C LEU A 245 -12.99 -27.31 -18.61
N PRO A 246 -13.86 -27.86 -19.48
CA PRO A 246 -14.03 -27.35 -20.84
C PRO A 246 -14.32 -25.85 -20.83
N LYS A 247 -13.66 -25.06 -21.70
CA LYS A 247 -13.70 -23.58 -21.69
C LYS A 247 -15.11 -22.98 -21.59
N ALA A 248 -16.10 -23.58 -22.25
CA ALA A 248 -17.50 -23.14 -22.20
C ALA A 248 -18.20 -23.45 -20.86
N GLU A 249 -17.89 -24.58 -20.23
CA GLU A 249 -18.40 -24.94 -18.90
C GLU A 249 -17.75 -24.05 -17.82
N ALA A 250 -16.43 -23.83 -17.93
CA ALA A 250 -15.70 -22.90 -17.08
C ALA A 250 -16.31 -21.49 -17.13
N LEU A 251 -16.59 -20.98 -18.34
CA LEU A 251 -17.19 -19.64 -18.54
C LEU A 251 -18.62 -19.57 -18.00
N THR A 252 -19.39 -20.64 -18.13
CA THR A 252 -20.75 -20.70 -17.58
C THR A 252 -20.75 -20.62 -16.05
N LYS A 253 -19.83 -21.35 -15.39
CA LYS A 253 -19.64 -21.30 -13.94
C LYS A 253 -19.02 -19.98 -13.46
N GLU A 254 -18.12 -19.40 -14.25
CA GLU A 254 -17.53 -18.08 -14.02
C GLU A 254 -18.61 -16.99 -14.00
N ILE A 255 -19.46 -16.92 -15.04
CA ILE A 255 -20.56 -15.96 -15.14
C ILE A 255 -21.57 -16.15 -14.00
N GLN A 256 -21.93 -17.40 -13.66
CA GLN A 256 -22.84 -17.68 -12.55
C GLN A 256 -22.28 -17.18 -11.21
N LEU A 257 -20.99 -17.38 -10.95
CA LEU A 257 -20.33 -16.94 -9.72
C LEU A 257 -20.18 -15.41 -9.67
N ALA A 258 -19.77 -14.78 -10.77
CA ALA A 258 -19.63 -13.34 -10.89
C ALA A 258 -20.96 -12.59 -10.71
N VAL A 259 -22.04 -13.08 -11.32
CA VAL A 259 -23.39 -12.47 -11.17
C VAL A 259 -23.91 -12.61 -9.75
N ALA A 260 -23.61 -13.71 -9.06
CA ALA A 260 -23.91 -13.87 -7.64
C ALA A 260 -23.09 -12.88 -6.78
N ASP A 261 -21.78 -12.78 -7.04
CA ASP A 261 -20.86 -11.91 -6.31
C ASP A 261 -21.24 -10.43 -6.42
N VAL A 262 -21.44 -9.90 -7.63
CA VAL A 262 -21.82 -8.48 -7.80
C VAL A 262 -23.14 -8.16 -7.08
N ALA A 263 -24.12 -9.07 -7.12
CA ALA A 263 -25.38 -8.88 -6.40
C ALA A 263 -25.19 -8.90 -4.87
N CYS A 264 -24.43 -9.86 -4.35
CA CYS A 264 -24.15 -9.98 -2.91
C CYS A 264 -23.23 -8.86 -2.40
N SER A 265 -22.31 -8.36 -3.22
CA SER A 265 -21.39 -7.27 -2.91
C SER A 265 -22.10 -5.92 -2.85
N GLY A 266 -23.11 -5.72 -3.71
CA GLY A 266 -24.05 -4.58 -3.62
C GLY A 266 -24.93 -4.64 -2.38
N GLU A 267 -25.53 -5.80 -2.07
CA GLU A 267 -26.38 -6.01 -0.88
C GLU A 267 -25.59 -5.81 0.42
N ALA A 268 -24.37 -6.34 0.48
CA ALA A 268 -23.47 -6.23 1.63
C ALA A 268 -22.70 -4.89 1.72
N LYS A 269 -22.81 -4.03 0.70
CA LYS A 269 -22.10 -2.74 0.59
C LYS A 269 -20.56 -2.87 0.73
N ILE A 270 -19.97 -3.84 0.02
CA ILE A 270 -18.53 -4.12 0.10
C ILE A 270 -17.69 -2.88 -0.24
N HIS A 271 -17.99 -2.17 -1.33
CA HIS A 271 -17.22 -0.99 -1.76
C HIS A 271 -17.30 0.16 -0.74
N ASP A 272 -18.50 0.49 -0.21
CA ASP A 272 -18.67 1.48 0.87
C ASP A 272 -17.78 1.13 2.07
N ALA A 273 -17.78 -0.15 2.49
CA ALA A 273 -17.02 -0.63 3.65
C ALA A 273 -15.50 -0.61 3.39
N GLN A 274 -15.04 -1.01 2.20
CA GLN A 274 -13.64 -0.94 1.79
C GLN A 274 -13.15 0.52 1.71
N GLN A 275 -13.97 1.43 1.17
CA GLN A 275 -13.68 2.88 1.13
C GLN A 275 -13.59 3.49 2.52
N GLN A 276 -14.52 3.14 3.42
CA GLN A 276 -14.51 3.61 4.81
C GLN A 276 -13.28 3.09 5.56
N ALA A 277 -13.00 1.79 5.49
CA ALA A 277 -11.84 1.17 6.11
C ALA A 277 -10.54 1.79 5.57
N TYR A 278 -10.39 1.88 4.24
CA TYR A 278 -9.20 2.47 3.62
C TYR A 278 -8.91 3.88 4.14
N ARG A 279 -9.91 4.77 4.19
CA ARG A 279 -9.74 6.13 4.71
C ARG A 279 -9.37 6.13 6.20
N ALA A 280 -10.09 5.36 7.01
CA ALA A 280 -9.86 5.30 8.45
C ALA A 280 -8.46 4.77 8.80
N GLN A 281 -8.00 3.71 8.13
CA GLN A 281 -6.69 3.10 8.41
C GLN A 281 -5.53 3.91 7.80
N VAL A 282 -5.73 4.59 6.66
CA VAL A 282 -4.76 5.57 6.14
C VAL A 282 -4.63 6.76 7.08
N ASP A 283 -5.73 7.41 7.47
CA ASP A 283 -5.71 8.56 8.38
C ASP A 283 -5.08 8.20 9.73
N LYS A 284 -5.36 7.00 10.25
CA LYS A 284 -4.70 6.46 11.45
C LYS A 284 -3.19 6.26 11.25
N TYR A 285 -2.77 5.57 10.19
CA TYR A 285 -1.35 5.34 9.91
C TYR A 285 -0.59 6.68 9.82
N LEU A 286 -1.17 7.66 9.14
CA LEU A 286 -0.58 8.99 8.98
C LEU A 286 -0.41 9.71 10.32
N ALA A 287 -1.41 9.66 11.20
CA ALA A 287 -1.33 10.25 12.54
C ALA A 287 -0.30 9.54 13.45
N ASP A 288 -0.24 8.20 13.38
CA ASP A 288 0.71 7.40 14.18
C ASP A 288 2.18 7.59 13.70
N HIS A 289 2.40 7.94 12.42
CA HIS A 289 3.74 7.99 11.80
C HIS A 289 4.23 9.40 11.36
N GLU A 290 3.45 10.48 11.54
CA GLU A 290 3.78 11.83 11.02
C GLU A 290 5.21 12.28 11.33
N VAL A 291 5.64 12.19 12.59
CA VAL A 291 6.98 12.63 13.05
C VAL A 291 8.10 11.84 12.35
N GLN A 292 7.91 10.54 12.14
CA GLN A 292 8.89 9.70 11.44
C GLN A 292 8.94 10.05 9.95
N LEU A 293 7.79 10.27 9.31
CA LEU A 293 7.73 10.65 7.90
C LEU A 293 8.40 12.01 7.64
N VAL A 294 8.27 12.98 8.54
CA VAL A 294 8.98 14.27 8.43
C VAL A 294 10.50 14.09 8.53
N ALA A 295 10.99 13.35 9.52
CA ALA A 295 12.43 13.03 9.67
C ALA A 295 12.99 12.25 8.47
N ASP A 296 12.16 11.40 7.86
CA ASP A 296 12.52 10.64 6.65
C ASP A 296 12.63 11.56 5.43
N GLN A 297 11.75 12.55 5.26
CA GLN A 297 11.90 13.55 4.21
C GLN A 297 13.18 14.37 4.35
N GLU A 298 13.59 14.75 5.57
CA GLU A 298 14.87 15.45 5.80
C GLU A 298 16.06 14.57 5.40
N THR A 299 16.06 13.31 5.84
CA THR A 299 17.10 12.33 5.50
C THR A 299 17.17 12.08 4.00
N LEU A 300 16.02 11.97 3.33
CA LEU A 300 15.91 11.77 1.88
C LEU A 300 16.34 12.99 1.06
N ARG A 301 16.04 14.22 1.52
CA ARG A 301 16.56 15.46 0.90
C ARG A 301 18.09 15.51 0.99
N ALA A 302 18.66 15.18 2.15
CA ALA A 302 20.11 15.12 2.34
C ALA A 302 20.77 14.03 1.48
N ALA A 303 20.15 12.85 1.38
CA ALA A 303 20.56 11.76 0.50
C ALA A 303 20.54 12.20 -0.98
N LEU A 304 19.43 12.76 -1.46
CA LEU A 304 19.31 13.25 -2.84
C LEU A 304 20.40 14.27 -3.19
N GLY A 305 20.70 15.22 -2.30
CA GLY A 305 21.78 16.18 -2.49
C GLY A 305 23.17 15.54 -2.61
N LYS A 306 23.51 14.59 -1.74
CA LYS A 306 24.77 13.82 -1.82
C LYS A 306 24.86 13.00 -3.10
N ALA A 307 23.76 12.36 -3.52
CA ALA A 307 23.72 11.59 -4.75
C ALA A 307 23.93 12.47 -5.99
N GLN A 308 23.36 13.68 -6.00
CA GLN A 308 23.59 14.69 -7.04
C GLN A 308 25.05 15.18 -7.06
N GLN A 309 25.69 15.35 -5.90
CA GLN A 309 27.12 15.71 -5.82
C GLN A 309 28.02 14.63 -6.45
N LEU A 310 27.77 13.34 -6.17
CA LEU A 310 28.49 12.22 -6.81
C LEU A 310 28.28 12.16 -8.34
N LEU A 311 27.13 12.63 -8.83
CA LEU A 311 26.87 12.74 -10.27
C LEU A 311 27.62 13.92 -10.90
N ALA A 312 27.89 14.98 -10.16
CA ALA A 312 28.65 16.15 -10.63
C ALA A 312 30.19 15.98 -10.59
N SER A 313 30.73 15.12 -9.71
CA SER A 313 32.18 14.92 -9.50
C SER A 313 32.83 13.93 -10.46
#